data_AF-A0AAD8W9U1-F1
#
_entry.id   AF-A0AAD8W9U1-F1
#
_cell.length_a   1.000
_cell.length_b   1.000
_cell.length_c   1.000
_cell.angle_alpha   90.00
_cell.angle_beta   90.00
_cell.angle_gamma   90.00
#
_symmetry.space_group_name_H-M   'P 1'
#
loop_
_entity.id
_entity.type
_entity.pdbx_description
1 polymer ?
#
loop_
_entity_poly.entity_id
_entity_poly.type
_entity_poly.pdbx_seq_one_letter_code
_entity_poly.pdbx_strand_id
1 'polypeptide(L)'
;MMPAASSFQSRAGGVLQRGRQPAATVKGGMAHHPTAPADGSPVLIQLIPLNMALQVWMVGENGEDLKNPKEFLPVSKLEEIGVLYWHLDPKQSESEEELSKIRKDRGYSYMDLLDICPGKLENYEEKLKNFFREHMHADEEIRYCLEGGGYFDVRNKDDKWIRIWIKEGDMIVLPAGIYHRFTLDTANHVKLMRLFIGEPVWTAHNRPQEDHPVRQEYVKNLTDNAGLPLAAH
;
A
#
# COMPACT_ATOMS: atom_id res chain seq x y z
N MET A 1 -66.45 -20.40 -5.40
CA MET A 1 -66.26 -20.65 -3.95
C MET A 1 -66.21 -19.31 -3.23
N MET A 2 -66.63 -19.28 -1.96
CA MET A 2 -66.56 -18.18 -0.97
C MET A 2 -66.05 -18.83 0.33
N PRO A 3 -65.27 -18.16 1.20
CA PRO A 3 -65.72 -17.04 2.07
C PRO A 3 -64.69 -15.89 2.17
N ALA A 4 -64.73 -14.91 3.10
CA ALA A 4 -65.80 -14.02 3.59
C ALA A 4 -65.27 -13.12 4.74
N ALA A 5 -65.61 -11.81 4.75
CA ALA A 5 -65.48 -10.83 5.86
C ALA A 5 -64.03 -10.53 6.40
N SER A 6 -63.67 -9.38 7.02
CA SER A 6 -64.40 -8.23 7.63
C SER A 6 -63.45 -6.98 7.72
N SER A 7 -63.81 -5.72 8.06
CA SER A 7 -65.10 -5.02 8.27
C SER A 7 -65.05 -3.45 8.20
N PHE A 8 -64.87 -2.73 9.32
CA PHE A 8 -65.20 -1.28 9.57
C PHE A 8 -64.02 -0.53 10.27
N GLN A 9 -63.67 0.74 9.94
CA GLN A 9 -64.23 2.05 10.40
C GLN A 9 -64.22 2.29 11.94
N SER A 10 -63.93 3.47 12.54
CA SER A 10 -63.69 4.84 12.00
C SER A 10 -62.90 5.81 12.94
N ARG A 11 -62.48 6.96 12.38
CA ARG A 11 -62.26 8.33 12.94
C ARG A 11 -62.03 8.59 14.46
N ALA A 12 -60.81 9.06 14.76
CA ALA A 12 -60.46 10.41 15.27
C ALA A 12 -61.29 11.17 16.34
N GLY A 13 -60.59 11.65 17.40
CA GLY A 13 -60.75 13.00 17.97
C GLY A 13 -61.19 13.13 19.44
N GLY A 14 -60.43 13.85 20.26
CA GLY A 14 -60.83 14.26 21.63
C GLY A 14 -59.67 14.82 22.48
N VAL A 15 -59.85 15.97 23.13
CA VAL A 15 -58.82 16.72 23.90
C VAL A 15 -59.40 17.24 25.21
N LEU A 16 -58.68 17.17 26.35
CA LEU A 16 -58.79 18.18 27.42
C LEU A 16 -57.69 18.11 28.54
N GLN A 17 -56.82 19.15 28.61
CA GLN A 17 -56.46 19.97 29.80
C GLN A 17 -55.91 19.32 31.12
N ARG A 18 -55.26 20.02 32.09
CA ARG A 18 -54.84 21.44 32.25
C ARG A 18 -53.63 21.60 33.23
N GLY A 19 -52.87 22.69 33.05
CA GLY A 19 -52.13 23.44 34.10
C GLY A 19 -50.62 23.20 34.20
N ARG A 20 -49.80 24.10 34.76
CA ARG A 20 -49.76 25.58 34.94
C ARG A 20 -48.40 25.87 35.64
N GLN A 21 -47.63 26.86 35.18
CA GLN A 21 -46.32 27.26 35.75
C GLN A 21 -46.46 28.02 37.10
N PRO A 22 -45.38 28.27 37.88
CA PRO A 22 -44.28 29.22 37.56
C PRO A 22 -42.94 28.49 37.18
N ALA A 23 -41.71 29.06 37.14
CA ALA A 23 -41.16 30.35 37.59
C ALA A 23 -39.84 30.79 36.86
N ALA A 24 -39.41 32.03 37.15
CA ALA A 24 -38.03 32.56 37.23
C ALA A 24 -37.08 32.62 36.00
N THR A 25 -36.68 33.86 35.66
CA THR A 25 -35.51 34.21 34.84
C THR A 25 -34.25 34.36 35.71
N VAL A 26 -33.06 34.00 35.21
CA VAL A 26 -31.81 34.70 35.57
C VAL A 26 -30.74 34.58 34.48
N LYS A 27 -29.85 35.58 34.48
CA LYS A 27 -28.74 35.91 33.56
C LYS A 27 -27.91 34.74 33.06
N GLY A 28 -27.47 34.83 31.80
CA GLY A 28 -26.50 33.89 31.19
C GLY A 28 -25.05 34.15 31.58
N GLY A 29 -24.18 33.24 31.15
CA GLY A 29 -22.73 33.36 31.18
C GLY A 29 -22.13 32.66 29.96
N MET A 30 -21.24 33.34 29.23
CA MET A 30 -20.48 32.74 28.13
C MET A 30 -19.35 31.89 28.71
N ALA A 31 -19.49 30.57 28.67
CA ALA A 31 -18.40 29.65 28.91
C ALA A 31 -17.67 29.39 27.58
N HIS A 32 -16.43 29.86 27.47
CA HIS A 32 -15.56 29.46 26.36
C HIS A 32 -15.23 27.97 26.50
N HIS A 33 -15.69 27.14 25.55
CA HIS A 33 -15.10 25.82 25.36
C HIS A 33 -13.66 26.00 24.83
N PRO A 34 -12.64 25.41 25.46
CA PRO A 34 -11.35 25.22 24.80
C PRO A 34 -11.54 24.16 23.69
N THR A 35 -11.36 24.57 22.44
CA THR A 35 -11.25 23.63 21.32
C THR A 35 -9.95 22.85 21.47
N ALA A 36 -10.04 21.56 21.78
CA ALA A 36 -8.89 20.68 21.71
C ALA A 36 -8.41 20.58 20.24
N PRO A 37 -7.09 20.63 19.97
CA PRO A 37 -6.57 20.33 18.65
C PRO A 37 -6.79 18.84 18.37
N ALA A 38 -7.42 18.52 17.24
CA ALA A 38 -7.58 17.15 16.76
C ALA A 38 -6.40 16.79 15.87
N ASP A 39 -5.26 16.44 16.48
CA ASP A 39 -4.13 15.81 15.80
C ASP A 39 -3.31 14.98 16.80
N GLY A 40 -2.50 14.04 16.29
CA GLY A 40 -1.67 13.14 17.10
C GLY A 40 -2.22 11.73 17.25
N SER A 41 -2.57 11.06 16.15
CA SER A 41 -2.54 9.60 16.11
C SER A 41 -1.10 9.13 16.35
N PRO A 42 -0.77 8.41 17.45
CA PRO A 42 0.51 7.74 17.53
C PRO A 42 0.48 6.58 16.52
N VAL A 43 1.19 6.74 15.40
CA VAL A 43 1.54 5.58 14.56
C VAL A 43 2.28 4.61 15.46
N LEU A 44 1.66 3.45 15.71
CA LEU A 44 2.23 2.44 16.58
C LEU A 44 3.38 1.78 15.82
N ILE A 45 4.57 2.39 15.89
CA ILE A 45 5.81 1.80 15.35
C ILE A 45 6.15 0.59 16.22
N GLN A 46 5.49 -0.52 15.89
CA GLN A 46 5.76 -1.85 16.42
C GLN A 46 7.23 -2.12 16.13
N LEU A 47 8.04 -2.26 17.19
CA LEU A 47 9.50 -2.24 17.08
C LEU A 47 10.00 -3.49 16.34
N ILE A 48 10.07 -3.39 15.01
CA ILE A 48 10.61 -4.40 14.11
C ILE A 48 12.00 -4.80 14.63
N PRO A 49 12.22 -6.07 15.05
CA PRO A 49 13.53 -6.50 15.51
C PRO A 49 14.59 -6.24 14.45
N LEU A 50 15.83 -5.90 14.83
CA LEU A 50 16.88 -5.53 13.88
C LEU A 50 17.18 -6.62 12.81
N ASN A 51 16.85 -7.88 13.11
CA ASN A 51 16.89 -9.02 12.19
C ASN A 51 15.83 -8.96 11.07
N MET A 52 14.66 -8.38 11.37
CA MET A 52 13.47 -8.27 10.51
C MET A 52 13.43 -6.94 9.72
N ALA A 53 14.38 -6.04 9.93
CA ALA A 53 14.44 -4.79 9.19
C ALA A 53 14.75 -5.02 7.69
N LEU A 54 14.00 -4.33 6.82
CA LEU A 54 14.19 -4.36 5.36
C LEU A 54 15.64 -4.05 4.98
N GLN A 55 16.26 -4.91 4.17
CA GLN A 55 17.65 -4.74 3.77
C GLN A 55 17.74 -4.12 2.38
N VAL A 56 18.32 -2.92 2.33
CA VAL A 56 18.39 -2.05 1.15
C VAL A 56 19.83 -1.65 0.89
N TRP A 57 20.38 -1.78 -0.31
CA TRP A 57 21.78 -1.40 -0.62
C TRP A 57 22.01 -1.08 -2.11
N MET A 58 23.16 -0.48 -2.45
CA MET A 58 23.53 -0.19 -3.84
C MET A 58 24.09 -1.43 -4.56
N VAL A 59 23.64 -1.69 -5.79
CA VAL A 59 24.16 -2.76 -6.66
C VAL A 59 24.62 -2.23 -8.02
N GLY A 60 25.41 -3.02 -8.75
CA GLY A 60 25.84 -2.70 -10.11
C GLY A 60 24.78 -2.98 -11.17
N GLU A 61 25.10 -2.67 -12.43
CA GLU A 61 24.17 -2.80 -13.57
C GLU A 61 23.70 -4.24 -13.81
N ASN A 62 24.50 -5.25 -13.44
CA ASN A 62 24.15 -6.67 -13.57
C ASN A 62 23.51 -7.22 -12.28
N GLY A 63 23.33 -6.39 -11.25
CA GLY A 63 22.84 -6.79 -9.94
C GLY A 63 23.91 -7.36 -9.00
N GLU A 64 25.18 -7.05 -9.25
CA GLU A 64 26.32 -7.41 -8.41
C GLU A 64 26.44 -6.50 -7.16
N ASP A 65 26.88 -7.06 -6.03
CA ASP A 65 27.15 -6.28 -4.81
C ASP A 65 28.37 -5.37 -5.01
N LEU A 66 28.21 -4.06 -4.84
CA LEU A 66 29.31 -3.10 -5.02
C LEU A 66 30.30 -3.06 -3.83
N LYS A 67 29.94 -3.63 -2.69
CA LYS A 67 30.77 -3.67 -1.47
C LYS A 67 30.57 -5.00 -0.72
N ASN A 68 31.65 -5.50 -0.12
CA ASN A 68 31.63 -6.66 0.78
C ASN A 68 32.46 -6.32 2.04
N PRO A 69 31.86 -6.24 3.25
CA PRO A 69 30.44 -6.41 3.54
C PRO A 69 29.55 -5.37 2.84
N LYS A 70 28.25 -5.69 2.72
CA LYS A 70 27.23 -4.76 2.21
C LYS A 70 27.13 -3.52 3.10
N GLU A 71 26.92 -2.36 2.48
CA GLU A 71 26.58 -1.11 3.16
C GLU A 71 25.08 -0.86 2.97
N PHE A 72 24.32 -0.93 4.06
CA PHE A 72 22.87 -0.77 4.01
C PHE A 72 22.44 0.70 4.05
N LEU A 73 21.41 1.02 3.26
CA LEU A 73 20.76 2.32 3.20
C LEU A 73 19.55 2.35 4.15
N PRO A 74 19.20 3.53 4.71
CA PRO A 74 17.94 3.68 5.45
C PRO A 74 16.73 3.60 4.50
N VAL A 75 15.61 3.08 4.99
CA VAL A 75 14.36 2.91 4.22
C VAL A 75 13.84 4.23 3.63
N SER A 76 14.15 5.38 4.24
CA SER A 76 13.80 6.70 3.70
C SER A 76 14.40 6.99 2.31
N LYS A 77 15.44 6.24 1.88
CA LYS A 77 15.95 6.32 0.49
C LYS A 77 15.01 5.70 -0.54
N LEU A 78 14.02 4.92 -0.10
CA LEU A 78 12.91 4.41 -0.92
C LEU A 78 11.76 5.45 -0.96
N GLU A 79 11.44 6.07 0.17
CA GLU A 79 10.45 7.17 0.27
C GLU A 79 10.83 8.38 -0.61
N GLU A 80 12.13 8.70 -0.69
CA GLU A 80 12.68 9.73 -1.59
C GLU A 80 12.37 9.47 -3.07
N ILE A 81 12.10 8.22 -3.46
CA ILE A 81 11.72 7.79 -4.82
C ILE A 81 10.28 7.23 -4.89
N GLY A 82 9.45 7.48 -3.87
CA GLY A 82 8.03 7.10 -3.85
C GLY A 82 7.75 5.61 -3.66
N VAL A 83 8.75 4.81 -3.35
CA VAL A 83 8.57 3.40 -2.99
C VAL A 83 8.13 3.32 -1.53
N LEU A 84 6.94 2.79 -1.29
CA LEU A 84 6.36 2.63 0.05
C LEU A 84 6.60 1.22 0.59
N TYR A 85 6.65 1.09 1.92
CA TYR A 85 6.95 -0.15 2.62
C TYR A 85 6.12 -0.31 3.91
N TRP A 86 5.66 -1.54 4.16
CA TRP A 86 5.09 -1.99 5.43
C TRP A 86 5.65 -3.38 5.79
N HIS A 87 5.73 -3.67 7.09
CA HIS A 87 6.02 -5.03 7.57
C HIS A 87 4.78 -5.58 8.29
N LEU A 88 4.31 -6.74 7.83
CA LEU A 88 3.02 -7.35 8.19
C LEU A 88 3.23 -8.88 8.32
N ASP A 89 3.44 -9.41 9.53
CA ASP A 89 3.62 -10.87 9.72
C ASP A 89 2.38 -11.63 9.21
N PRO A 90 2.47 -12.47 8.15
CA PRO A 90 1.31 -13.13 7.54
C PRO A 90 0.60 -14.13 8.45
N LYS A 91 1.14 -14.38 9.65
CA LYS A 91 0.61 -15.32 10.65
C LYS A 91 -0.21 -14.63 11.76
N GLN A 92 -0.29 -13.29 11.80
CA GLN A 92 -1.03 -12.53 12.82
C GLN A 92 -2.30 -11.89 12.25
N SER A 93 -3.40 -11.95 12.99
CA SER A 93 -4.65 -11.25 12.62
C SER A 93 -4.50 -9.72 12.62
N GLU A 94 -3.58 -9.17 13.42
CA GLU A 94 -3.23 -7.75 13.44
C GLU A 94 -2.76 -7.27 12.05
N SER A 95 -1.99 -8.11 11.35
CA SER A 95 -1.53 -7.87 9.98
C SER A 95 -2.67 -7.92 8.95
N GLU A 96 -3.68 -8.77 9.16
CA GLU A 96 -4.87 -8.83 8.29
C GLU A 96 -5.73 -7.56 8.45
N GLU A 97 -5.89 -7.05 9.66
CA GLU A 97 -6.56 -5.77 9.91
C GLU A 97 -5.81 -4.59 9.28
N GLU A 98 -4.49 -4.53 9.40
CA GLU A 98 -3.68 -3.46 8.81
C GLU A 98 -3.64 -3.55 7.28
N LEU A 99 -3.50 -4.75 6.71
CA LEU A 99 -3.65 -4.97 5.26
C LEU A 99 -5.04 -4.52 4.77
N SER A 100 -6.10 -4.76 5.54
CA SER A 100 -7.46 -4.32 5.22
C SER A 100 -7.58 -2.79 5.19
N LYS A 101 -6.93 -2.08 6.13
CA LYS A 101 -6.84 -0.60 6.11
C LYS A 101 -6.07 -0.11 4.89
N ILE A 102 -4.85 -0.60 4.66
CA ILE A 102 -3.99 -0.23 3.52
C ILE A 102 -4.75 -0.43 2.19
N ARG A 103 -5.41 -1.58 2.02
CA ARG A 103 -6.20 -1.88 0.82
C ARG A 103 -7.40 -0.96 0.65
N LYS A 104 -8.12 -0.63 1.73
CA LYS A 104 -9.26 0.29 1.69
C LYS A 104 -8.81 1.70 1.33
N ASP A 105 -7.76 2.19 1.97
CA ASP A 105 -7.34 3.59 1.89
C ASP A 105 -6.53 3.88 0.61
N ARG A 106 -5.92 2.86 -0.02
CA ARG A 106 -5.31 2.92 -1.36
C ARG A 106 -6.14 2.29 -2.49
N GLY A 107 -7.40 1.91 -2.22
CA GLY A 107 -8.33 1.41 -3.25
C GLY A 107 -7.98 0.06 -3.90
N TYR A 108 -7.19 -0.80 -3.24
CA TYR A 108 -6.73 -2.10 -3.76
C TYR A 108 -7.85 -3.16 -3.76
N SER A 109 -8.77 -3.02 -4.71
CA SER A 109 -9.95 -3.88 -4.90
C SER A 109 -9.61 -5.32 -5.29
N TYR A 110 -8.58 -5.52 -6.12
CA TYR A 110 -8.20 -6.83 -6.63
C TYR A 110 -6.98 -7.40 -5.90
N MET A 111 -6.93 -8.72 -5.77
CA MET A 111 -5.73 -9.45 -5.35
C MET A 111 -5.66 -10.84 -5.96
N ASP A 112 -4.44 -11.34 -6.17
CA ASP A 112 -4.17 -12.76 -6.43
C ASP A 112 -2.87 -13.23 -5.75
N LEU A 113 -2.50 -14.50 -5.95
CA LEU A 113 -1.28 -15.11 -5.44
C LEU A 113 -0.39 -15.60 -6.58
N LEU A 114 0.90 -15.24 -6.53
CA LEU A 114 1.94 -15.70 -7.45
C LEU A 114 3.00 -16.48 -6.67
N ASP A 115 3.12 -17.78 -6.96
CA ASP A 115 4.12 -18.67 -6.37
C ASP A 115 5.25 -18.90 -7.38
N ILE A 116 6.41 -18.28 -7.15
CA ILE A 116 7.59 -18.31 -8.02
C ILE A 116 8.57 -19.35 -7.47
N CYS A 117 8.52 -20.55 -8.04
CA CYS A 117 9.40 -21.66 -7.69
C CYS A 117 9.64 -22.56 -8.93
N PRO A 118 10.83 -23.17 -9.09
CA PRO A 118 11.05 -24.21 -10.10
C PRO A 118 9.96 -25.29 -10.06
N GLY A 119 9.31 -25.54 -11.19
CA GLY A 119 8.25 -26.55 -11.33
C GLY A 119 6.86 -26.15 -10.80
N LYS A 120 6.70 -25.03 -10.09
CA LYS A 120 5.38 -24.48 -9.74
C LYS A 120 4.87 -23.45 -10.76
N LEU A 121 5.78 -22.63 -11.31
CA LEU A 121 5.42 -21.55 -12.23
C LEU A 121 5.58 -21.99 -13.70
N GLU A 122 4.50 -21.96 -14.46
CA GLU A 122 4.54 -22.16 -15.92
C GLU A 122 5.46 -21.12 -16.58
N ASN A 123 6.31 -21.54 -17.52
CA ASN A 123 7.32 -20.72 -18.20
C ASN A 123 8.26 -19.97 -17.23
N TYR A 124 8.55 -20.54 -16.05
CA TYR A 124 9.46 -20.03 -15.00
C TYR A 124 10.70 -19.31 -15.56
N GLU A 125 11.48 -19.98 -16.41
CA GLU A 125 12.72 -19.47 -17.01
C GLU A 125 12.53 -18.23 -17.90
N GLU A 126 11.39 -18.12 -18.56
CA GLU A 126 11.07 -16.97 -19.42
C GLU A 126 10.49 -15.82 -18.59
N LYS A 127 9.63 -16.14 -17.61
CA LYS A 127 9.07 -15.16 -16.67
C LYS A 127 10.17 -14.50 -15.84
N LEU A 128 11.13 -15.24 -15.29
CA LEU A 128 12.29 -14.65 -14.59
C LEU A 128 13.12 -13.72 -15.51
N LYS A 129 13.36 -14.10 -16.77
CA LYS A 129 14.08 -13.24 -17.73
C LYS A 129 13.30 -11.96 -18.06
N ASN A 130 11.98 -12.03 -18.14
CA ASN A 130 11.13 -10.86 -18.35
C ASN A 130 11.05 -9.98 -17.09
N PHE A 131 10.94 -10.57 -15.89
CA PHE A 131 10.95 -9.84 -14.62
C PHE A 131 12.30 -9.14 -14.35
N PHE A 132 13.43 -9.76 -14.72
CA PHE A 132 14.76 -9.18 -14.49
C PHE A 132 15.20 -8.16 -15.55
N ARG A 133 14.52 -8.08 -16.71
CA ARG A 133 14.75 -7.03 -17.70
C ARG A 133 14.20 -5.70 -17.19
N GLU A 134 14.99 -4.63 -17.23
CA GLU A 134 14.57 -3.31 -16.73
C GLU A 134 13.32 -2.77 -17.44
N HIS A 135 12.27 -2.52 -16.65
CA HIS A 135 10.95 -2.09 -17.13
C HIS A 135 10.27 -1.13 -16.14
N MET A 136 9.15 -0.57 -16.58
CA MET A 136 8.20 0.17 -15.76
C MET A 136 6.77 -0.33 -16.03
N HIS A 137 5.86 -0.01 -15.12
CA HIS A 137 4.41 -0.19 -15.29
C HIS A 137 3.69 1.16 -15.35
N ALA A 138 2.53 1.18 -16.01
CA ALA A 138 1.66 2.36 -16.09
C ALA A 138 0.83 2.57 -14.79
N ASP A 139 0.72 1.52 -13.98
CA ASP A 139 0.07 1.45 -12.69
C ASP A 139 1.10 1.07 -11.61
N GLU A 140 0.69 1.02 -10.33
CA GLU A 140 1.56 0.58 -9.23
C GLU A 140 1.88 -0.93 -9.29
N GLU A 141 3.14 -1.30 -9.00
CA GLU A 141 3.50 -2.69 -8.70
C GLU A 141 3.47 -2.91 -7.18
N ILE A 142 2.34 -3.41 -6.68
CA ILE A 142 2.15 -3.77 -5.26
C ILE A 142 2.44 -5.26 -5.03
N ARG A 143 3.33 -5.57 -4.08
CA ARG A 143 3.76 -6.94 -3.74
C ARG A 143 3.88 -7.12 -2.24
N TYR A 144 3.21 -8.13 -1.69
CA TYR A 144 3.30 -8.53 -0.29
C TYR A 144 3.81 -9.98 -0.20
N CYS A 145 4.95 -10.16 0.47
CA CYS A 145 5.67 -11.43 0.51
C CYS A 145 5.15 -12.35 1.63
N LEU A 146 4.54 -13.46 1.25
CA LEU A 146 3.92 -14.43 2.16
C LEU A 146 4.85 -15.58 2.54
N GLU A 147 5.76 -15.98 1.64
CA GLU A 147 6.75 -17.04 1.89
C GLU A 147 8.01 -16.77 1.07
N GLY A 148 9.18 -17.16 1.58
CA GLY A 148 10.46 -17.06 0.85
C GLY A 148 11.03 -15.63 0.80
N GLY A 149 11.68 -15.29 -0.32
CA GLY A 149 12.32 -13.99 -0.50
C GLY A 149 12.84 -13.72 -1.92
N GLY A 150 13.13 -12.44 -2.20
CA GLY A 150 13.60 -12.00 -3.50
C GLY A 150 14.07 -10.55 -3.53
N TYR A 151 14.67 -10.16 -4.64
CA TYR A 151 15.26 -8.85 -4.85
C TYR A 151 14.45 -8.04 -5.85
N PHE A 152 13.99 -6.86 -5.42
CA PHE A 152 13.57 -5.79 -6.32
C PHE A 152 14.71 -4.79 -6.45
N ASP A 153 15.23 -4.59 -7.67
CA ASP A 153 16.15 -3.49 -7.95
C ASP A 153 15.35 -2.32 -8.53
N VAL A 154 15.57 -1.10 -8.04
CA VAL A 154 14.92 0.13 -8.48
C VAL A 154 15.93 1.21 -8.83
N ARG A 155 15.67 2.03 -9.85
CA ARG A 155 16.52 3.19 -10.21
C ARG A 155 16.29 4.35 -9.23
N ASN A 156 17.36 4.85 -8.63
CA ASN A 156 17.33 6.04 -7.79
C ASN A 156 17.40 7.36 -8.60
N LYS A 157 17.44 8.53 -7.93
CA LYS A 157 17.49 9.85 -8.59
C LYS A 157 18.75 10.11 -9.44
N ASP A 158 19.84 9.38 -9.19
CA ASP A 158 21.07 9.40 -9.99
C ASP A 158 21.08 8.34 -11.11
N ASP A 159 19.94 7.67 -11.35
CA ASP A 159 19.78 6.53 -12.26
C ASP A 159 20.63 5.29 -11.89
N LYS A 160 20.96 5.13 -10.59
CA LYS A 160 21.73 3.99 -10.06
C LYS A 160 20.81 2.97 -9.39
N TRP A 161 21.18 1.69 -9.43
CA TRP A 161 20.39 0.62 -8.81
C TRP A 161 20.49 0.61 -7.27
N ILE A 162 19.33 0.71 -6.61
CA ILE A 162 19.12 0.30 -5.23
C ILE A 162 18.45 -1.09 -5.26
N ARG A 163 19.04 -2.07 -4.58
CA ARG A 163 18.42 -3.38 -4.30
C ARG A 163 17.63 -3.33 -3.00
N ILE A 164 16.44 -3.89 -3.02
CA ILE A 164 15.54 -4.13 -1.90
C ILE A 164 15.39 -5.65 -1.75
N TRP A 165 15.79 -6.23 -0.60
CA TRP A 165 15.56 -7.64 -0.30
C TRP A 165 14.29 -7.81 0.53
N ILE A 166 13.20 -8.21 -0.13
CA ILE A 166 11.94 -8.56 0.52
C ILE A 166 11.98 -10.02 1.00
N LYS A 167 11.36 -10.26 2.16
CA LYS A 167 11.22 -11.57 2.83
C LYS A 167 9.79 -11.74 3.31
N GLU A 168 9.45 -12.93 3.85
CA GLU A 168 8.17 -13.14 4.53
C GLU A 168 7.83 -11.98 5.49
N GLY A 169 6.67 -11.36 5.25
CA GLY A 169 6.14 -10.22 5.99
C GLY A 169 6.35 -8.85 5.33
N ASP A 170 7.23 -8.73 4.33
CA ASP A 170 7.49 -7.45 3.67
C ASP A 170 6.45 -7.14 2.58
N MET A 171 5.79 -5.98 2.69
CA MET A 171 4.92 -5.41 1.66
C MET A 171 5.57 -4.16 1.07
N ILE A 172 5.72 -4.11 -0.24
CA ILE A 172 6.21 -2.95 -0.99
C ILE A 172 5.19 -2.48 -2.02
N VAL A 173 5.25 -1.19 -2.33
CA VAL A 173 4.56 -0.55 -3.45
C VAL A 173 5.61 0.17 -4.28
N LEU A 174 5.76 -0.22 -5.54
CA LEU A 174 6.57 0.50 -6.52
C LEU A 174 5.65 1.47 -7.30
N PRO A 175 5.93 2.79 -7.29
CA PRO A 175 5.04 3.76 -7.92
C PRO A 175 5.07 3.64 -9.45
N ALA A 176 3.95 3.96 -10.08
CA ALA A 176 3.82 3.96 -11.54
C ALA A 176 4.93 4.81 -12.20
N GLY A 177 5.52 4.34 -13.30
CA GLY A 177 6.62 5.02 -14.01
C GLY A 177 8.04 4.85 -13.44
N ILE A 178 8.22 4.14 -12.32
CA ILE A 178 9.56 3.79 -11.82
C ILE A 178 10.21 2.69 -12.67
N TYR A 179 11.50 2.83 -12.98
CA TYR A 179 12.25 1.72 -13.56
C TYR A 179 12.70 0.76 -12.47
N HIS A 180 12.36 -0.49 -12.67
CA HIS A 180 12.63 -1.57 -11.75
C HIS A 180 12.87 -2.90 -12.49
N ARG A 181 13.28 -3.91 -11.72
CA ARG A 181 13.37 -5.31 -12.11
C ARG A 181 13.28 -6.21 -10.89
N PHE A 182 12.86 -7.45 -11.08
CA PHE A 182 12.78 -8.47 -10.03
C PHE A 182 13.64 -9.70 -10.35
N THR A 183 14.25 -10.29 -9.32
CA THR A 183 14.83 -11.64 -9.36
C THR A 183 14.67 -12.34 -8.02
N LEU A 184 14.69 -13.68 -8.02
CA LEU A 184 14.74 -14.47 -6.79
C LEU A 184 16.07 -14.27 -6.05
N ASP A 185 16.08 -14.54 -4.73
CA ASP A 185 17.30 -14.75 -3.98
C ASP A 185 17.81 -16.20 -4.08
N THR A 186 18.89 -16.53 -3.37
CA THR A 186 19.54 -17.85 -3.41
C THR A 186 18.64 -19.02 -2.99
N ALA A 187 17.52 -18.79 -2.28
CA ALA A 187 16.55 -19.83 -1.95
C ALA A 187 15.68 -20.26 -3.14
N ASN A 188 15.65 -19.48 -4.23
CA ASN A 188 14.88 -19.77 -5.46
C ASN A 188 13.36 -20.01 -5.21
N HIS A 189 12.80 -19.35 -4.19
CA HIS A 189 11.38 -19.43 -3.85
C HIS A 189 10.89 -18.08 -3.31
N VAL A 190 9.83 -17.54 -3.90
CA VAL A 190 9.00 -16.50 -3.28
C VAL A 190 7.53 -16.71 -3.59
N LYS A 191 6.66 -16.44 -2.61
CA LYS A 191 5.21 -16.43 -2.77
C LYS A 191 4.70 -15.03 -2.48
N LEU A 192 4.16 -14.38 -3.49
CA LEU A 192 3.73 -12.98 -3.44
C LEU A 192 2.20 -12.91 -3.52
N MET A 193 1.57 -12.21 -2.59
CA MET A 193 0.27 -11.60 -2.86
C MET A 193 0.51 -10.38 -3.76
N ARG A 194 -0.24 -10.31 -4.86
CA ARG A 194 -0.21 -9.18 -5.79
C ARG A 194 -1.53 -8.44 -5.64
N LEU A 195 -1.49 -7.10 -5.52
CA LEU A 195 -2.68 -6.27 -5.26
C LEU A 195 -2.81 -5.19 -6.33
N PHE A 196 -4.04 -4.80 -6.67
CA PHE A 196 -4.32 -3.82 -7.73
C PHE A 196 -5.54 -2.95 -7.44
N ILE A 197 -5.49 -1.72 -7.96
CA ILE A 197 -6.64 -0.84 -8.15
C ILE A 197 -7.35 -1.31 -9.42
N GLY A 198 -8.63 -1.71 -9.32
CA GLY A 198 -9.39 -2.24 -10.46
C GLY A 198 -8.92 -3.63 -10.94
N GLU A 199 -9.14 -3.94 -12.22
CA GLU A 199 -8.66 -5.16 -12.89
C GLU A 199 -7.17 -5.01 -13.27
N PRO A 200 -6.32 -6.04 -13.11
CA PRO A 200 -4.87 -5.90 -13.20
C PRO A 200 -4.34 -5.79 -14.64
N VAL A 201 -3.55 -4.75 -14.92
CA VAL A 201 -2.84 -4.55 -16.19
C VAL A 201 -1.36 -4.92 -16.05
N TRP A 202 -0.99 -6.10 -16.55
CA TRP A 202 0.36 -6.67 -16.41
C TRP A 202 1.42 -6.17 -17.40
N THR A 203 1.15 -5.07 -18.11
CA THR A 203 1.96 -4.63 -19.26
C THR A 203 3.30 -4.04 -18.79
N ALA A 204 4.39 -4.79 -18.96
CA ALA A 204 5.75 -4.34 -18.67
C ALA A 204 6.32 -3.53 -19.85
N HIS A 205 6.55 -2.24 -19.64
CA HIS A 205 7.15 -1.34 -20.62
C HIS A 205 8.67 -1.27 -20.40
N ASN A 206 9.41 -2.05 -21.19
CA ASN A 206 10.87 -2.16 -21.08
C ASN A 206 11.56 -0.82 -21.41
N ARG A 207 12.59 -0.45 -20.66
CA ARG A 207 13.36 0.79 -20.89
C ARG A 207 14.01 0.80 -22.30
N PRO A 208 14.04 1.93 -23.04
CA PRO A 208 13.61 3.29 -22.70
C PRO A 208 12.10 3.56 -22.88
N GLN A 209 11.54 4.42 -22.01
CA GLN A 209 10.13 4.84 -22.00
C GLN A 209 9.98 6.33 -21.59
N GLU A 210 10.99 7.19 -21.76
CA GLU A 210 10.94 8.59 -21.26
C GLU A 210 9.85 9.45 -21.94
N ASP A 211 9.32 9.02 -23.09
CA ASP A 211 8.17 9.63 -23.77
C ASP A 211 6.80 9.16 -23.24
N HIS A 212 6.77 8.18 -22.32
CA HIS A 212 5.52 7.65 -21.76
C HIS A 212 4.91 8.64 -20.74
N PRO A 213 3.61 9.00 -20.80
CA PRO A 213 3.05 10.04 -19.94
C PRO A 213 3.27 9.80 -18.43
N VAL A 214 3.01 8.57 -17.97
CA VAL A 214 3.22 8.16 -16.56
C VAL A 214 4.70 8.26 -16.14
N ARG A 215 5.64 8.04 -17.08
CA ARG A 215 7.08 8.19 -16.80
C ARG A 215 7.46 9.65 -16.62
N GLN A 216 6.92 10.53 -17.46
CA GLN A 216 7.10 11.98 -17.36
C GLN A 216 6.49 12.54 -16.08
N GLU A 217 5.33 12.04 -15.68
CA GLU A 217 4.69 12.38 -14.40
C GLU A 217 5.51 11.91 -13.19
N TYR A 218 5.99 10.66 -13.18
CA TYR A 218 6.90 10.15 -12.14
C TYR A 218 8.17 11.00 -12.01
N VAL A 219 8.84 11.30 -13.14
CA VAL A 219 10.06 12.12 -13.16
C VAL A 219 9.79 13.56 -12.69
N LYS A 220 8.67 14.17 -13.12
CA LYS A 220 8.24 15.49 -12.65
C LYS A 220 7.98 15.49 -11.13
N ASN A 221 7.28 14.49 -10.63
CA ASN A 221 6.95 14.40 -9.20
C ASN A 221 8.22 14.18 -8.35
N LEU A 222 9.22 13.44 -8.85
CA LEU A 222 10.56 13.30 -8.24
C LEU A 222 11.33 14.62 -8.11
N THR A 223 11.18 15.53 -9.08
CA THR A 223 11.85 16.85 -9.10
C THR A 223 11.09 17.91 -8.31
N ASP A 224 9.76 17.92 -8.41
CA ASP A 224 8.91 18.90 -7.72
C ASP A 224 8.93 18.67 -6.20
N ASN A 225 9.01 17.40 -5.76
CA ASN A 225 9.14 17.01 -4.35
C ASN A 225 10.61 16.81 -3.90
N ALA A 226 11.53 17.65 -4.38
CA ALA A 226 12.95 17.60 -4.02
C ALA A 226 13.22 18.00 -2.55
N GLY A 227 12.92 17.09 -1.62
CA GLY A 227 13.07 17.27 -0.17
C GLY A 227 11.89 16.77 0.68
N LEU A 228 10.84 16.22 0.05
CA LEU A 228 9.68 15.64 0.72
C LEU A 228 9.46 14.19 0.26
N PRO A 229 8.86 13.32 1.08
CA PRO A 229 8.41 12.00 0.64
C PRO A 229 7.42 12.13 -0.51
N LEU A 230 7.57 11.26 -1.52
CA LEU A 230 6.61 11.17 -2.61
C LEU A 230 5.32 10.52 -2.10
N ALA A 231 4.22 11.27 -2.09
CA ALA A 231 2.90 10.69 -1.90
C ALA A 231 2.55 9.86 -3.15
N ALA A 232 2.60 8.54 -3.03
CA ALA A 232 2.00 7.66 -4.03
C ALA A 232 0.48 7.90 -4.03
N HIS A 233 -0.07 8.27 -5.19
CA HIS A 233 -1.49 8.63 -5.34
C HIS A 233 -2.42 7.41 -5.27
#